data_AF-A0A3D3YR35-F1
#
_entry.id   AF-A0A3D3YR35-F1
#
_cell.length_a   1.000
_cell.length_b   1.000
_cell.length_c   1.000
_cell.angle_alpha   90.00
_cell.angle_beta   90.00
_cell.angle_gamma   90.00
#
_symmetry.space_group_name_H-M   'P 1'
#
loop_
_entity.id
_entity.type
_entity.pdbx_description
1 polymer ?
#
loop_
_entity_poly.entity_id
_entity_poly.type
_entity_poly.pdbx_seq_one_letter_code
_entity_poly.pdbx_strand_id
1 'polypeptide(L)'
;MKEILKILENDARTTTRQISVMTGIPAAEVTKAIRQAEKDRTILKYKTIINWEKVEEEQVWALIEVKITPQKDVGFDAIAEHIYRFPQT
;
A
#
# COMPACT_ATOMS: atom_id res chain seq x y z
N MET A 1 11.16 6.73 -15.64
CA MET A 1 10.14 6.88 -14.56
C MET A 1 9.50 5.55 -14.18
N LYS A 2 8.83 4.83 -15.10
CA LYS A 2 8.12 3.56 -14.83
C LYS A 2 9.02 2.48 -14.21
N GLU A 3 10.27 2.40 -14.65
CA GLU A 3 11.26 1.45 -14.11
C GLU A 3 11.68 1.78 -12.68
N ILE A 4 11.89 3.07 -12.36
CA ILE A 4 12.23 3.52 -10.99
C ILE A 4 11.12 3.11 -10.02
N LEU A 5 9.86 3.32 -10.40
CA LEU A 5 8.72 2.94 -9.57
C LEU A 5 8.59 1.43 -9.43
N LYS A 6 8.82 0.65 -10.50
CA LYS A 6 8.86 -0.82 -10.42
C LYS A 6 9.95 -1.34 -9.48
N ILE A 7 11.12 -0.70 -9.47
CA ILE A 7 12.20 -1.09 -8.55
C ILE A 7 11.77 -0.81 -7.11
N LEU A 8 11.24 0.39 -6.84
CA LEU A 8 10.78 0.77 -5.49
C LEU A 8 9.55 0.00 -5.01
N GLU A 9 8.70 -0.48 -5.91
CA GLU A 9 7.56 -1.35 -5.61
C GLU A 9 8.03 -2.72 -5.11
N ASN A 10 9.09 -3.28 -5.71
CA ASN A 10 9.67 -4.56 -5.30
C ASN A 10 10.56 -4.42 -4.07
N ASP A 11 11.39 -3.38 -4.02
CA ASP A 11 12.27 -3.08 -2.90
C ASP A 11 12.32 -1.57 -2.63
N ALA A 12 11.55 -1.14 -1.64
CA ALA A 12 11.51 0.23 -1.15
C ALA A 12 12.85 0.74 -0.59
N ARG A 13 13.81 -0.15 -0.28
CA ARG A 13 15.12 0.22 0.30
C ARG A 13 16.20 0.42 -0.76
N THR A 14 15.92 0.15 -2.03
CA THR A 14 16.92 0.32 -3.09
C THR A 14 17.36 1.78 -3.17
N THR A 15 18.67 2.01 -3.07
CA THR A 15 19.22 3.36 -3.06
C THR A 15 19.14 4.02 -4.44
N THR A 16 19.09 5.35 -4.48
CA THR A 16 19.11 6.12 -5.75
C THR A 16 20.32 5.79 -6.62
N ARG A 17 21.46 5.45 -6.01
CA ARG A 17 22.68 5.02 -6.70
C ARG A 17 22.52 3.64 -7.35
N GLN A 18 21.91 2.68 -6.66
CA GLN A 18 21.62 1.35 -7.23
C GLN A 18 20.61 1.45 -8.36
N ILE A 19 19.52 2.21 -8.16
CA ILE A 19 18.52 2.47 -9.22
C ILE A 19 19.18 3.12 -10.43
N SER A 20 20.09 4.07 -10.22
CA SER A 20 20.87 4.72 -11.28
C SER A 20 21.69 3.71 -12.10
N VAL A 21 22.37 2.78 -11.44
CA VAL A 21 23.14 1.71 -12.12
C VAL A 21 22.21 0.76 -12.89
N MET A 22 21.06 0.41 -12.32
CA MET A 22 20.10 -0.52 -12.94
C MET A 22 19.36 0.07 -14.15
N THR A 23 19.08 1.38 -14.12
CA THR A 23 18.27 2.07 -15.15
C THR A 23 19.12 2.89 -16.13
N GLY A 24 20.41 3.07 -15.87
CA GLY A 24 21.29 3.93 -16.65
C GLY A 24 21.01 5.44 -16.49
N ILE A 25 20.06 5.82 -15.63
CA ILE A 25 19.67 7.21 -15.38
C ILE A 25 20.62 7.83 -14.34
N PRO A 26 21.05 9.10 -14.46
CA PRO A 26 21.86 9.75 -13.45
C PRO A 26 21.20 9.76 -12.06
N ALA A 27 21.96 9.49 -11.00
CA ALA A 27 21.44 9.45 -9.63
C ALA A 27 20.73 10.74 -9.18
N ALA A 28 21.16 11.90 -9.70
CA ALA A 28 20.51 13.18 -9.46
C ALA A 28 19.08 13.23 -10.05
N GLU A 29 18.90 12.70 -11.26
CA GLU A 29 17.57 12.63 -11.89
C GLU A 29 16.68 11.60 -11.20
N VAL A 30 17.23 10.45 -10.80
CA VAL A 30 16.50 9.46 -9.99
C VAL A 30 15.99 10.08 -8.70
N THR A 31 16.84 10.83 -7.99
CA THR A 31 16.46 11.51 -6.74
C THR A 31 15.35 12.54 -6.97
N LYS A 32 15.44 13.32 -8.06
CA LYS A 32 14.41 14.29 -8.43
C LYS A 32 13.08 13.61 -8.77
N ALA A 33 13.13 12.52 -9.53
CA ALA A 33 11.97 11.72 -9.91
C ALA A 33 11.24 11.14 -8.69
N ILE A 34 11.98 10.59 -7.72
CA ILE A 34 11.40 10.04 -6.50
C ILE A 34 10.72 11.14 -5.68
N ARG A 35 11.40 12.27 -5.43
CA ARG A 35 10.81 13.39 -4.69
C ARG A 35 9.56 13.95 -5.35
N GLN A 36 9.55 14.02 -6.68
CA GLN A 36 8.37 14.46 -7.42
C GLN A 36 7.22 13.44 -7.26
N ALA A 37 7.51 12.15 -7.35
CA ALA A 37 6.52 11.09 -7.16
C ALA A 37 5.94 11.06 -5.74
N GLU A 38 6.74 11.36 -4.71
CA GLU A 38 6.26 11.54 -3.33
C GLU A 38 5.37 12.77 -3.19
N LYS A 39 5.80 13.92 -3.74
CA LYS A 39 5.05 15.18 -3.68
C LYS A 39 3.70 15.08 -4.38
N ASP A 40 3.67 14.43 -5.53
CA ASP A 40 2.46 14.28 -6.36
C ASP A 40 1.59 13.09 -5.89
N ARG A 41 1.93 12.47 -4.76
CA ARG A 41 1.23 11.30 -4.18
C ARG A 41 1.14 10.10 -5.13
N THR A 42 2.06 10.00 -6.09
CA THR A 42 2.27 8.78 -6.88
C THR A 42 2.89 7.68 -6.01
N ILE A 43 3.80 8.06 -5.12
CA ILE A 43 4.26 7.21 -4.02
C ILE A 43 3.45 7.59 -2.78
N LEU A 44 2.58 6.68 -2.33
CA LEU A 44 1.72 6.92 -1.17
C LEU A 44 2.40 6.56 0.16
N LYS A 45 3.13 5.44 0.19
CA LYS A 45 3.88 4.96 1.35
C LYS A 45 4.89 3.90 0.93
N TYR A 46 5.91 3.71 1.77
CA TYR A 46 6.80 2.56 1.71
C TYR A 46 6.35 1.54 2.76
N LYS A 47 6.14 0.28 2.36
CA LYS A 47 5.68 -0.80 3.25
C LYS A 47 6.74 -1.90 3.32
N THR A 48 6.90 -2.48 4.50
CA THR A 48 7.73 -3.66 4.72
C THR A 48 6.84 -4.90 4.84
N ILE A 49 7.27 -6.01 4.24
CA ILE A 49 6.66 -7.33 4.45
C ILE A 49 7.33 -7.94 5.68
N ILE A 50 6.54 -8.20 6.72
CA ILE A 50 7.01 -8.73 8.00
C ILE A 50 6.41 -10.13 8.16
N ASN A 51 7.23 -11.10 8.57
CA ASN A 51 6.73 -12.38 9.04
C ASN A 51 6.30 -12.20 10.50
N TRP A 52 4.99 -11.98 10.72
CA TRP A 52 4.41 -11.76 12.04
C TRP A 52 4.40 -13.03 12.91
N GLU A 53 4.44 -14.24 12.33
CA GLU A 53 4.53 -15.50 13.10
C GLU A 53 5.81 -15.59 13.94
N LYS A 54 6.85 -14.85 13.56
CA LYS A 54 8.12 -14.80 14.29
C LYS A 54 8.18 -13.70 15.36
N VAL A 55 7.19 -12.82 15.41
CA VAL A 55 7.25 -11.57 16.19
C VAL A 55 6.09 -11.46 17.18
N GLU A 56 4.91 -12.01 16.85
CA GLU A 56 3.71 -11.96 17.71
C GLU A 56 3.08 -13.35 17.91
N GLU A 57 2.36 -13.50 19.03
CA GLU A 57 1.46 -14.63 19.31
C GLU A 57 0.29 -14.66 18.31
N GLU A 58 -0.20 -15.86 18.01
CA GLU A 58 -1.20 -16.22 16.99
C GLU A 58 -2.22 -15.12 16.64
N GLN A 59 -2.07 -14.51 15.45
CA GLN A 59 -3.12 -13.67 14.88
C GLN A 59 -4.17 -14.55 14.20
N VAL A 60 -5.37 -14.64 14.80
CA VAL A 60 -6.52 -15.34 14.19
C VAL A 60 -7.19 -14.41 13.18
N TRP A 61 -7.14 -14.77 11.91
CA TRP A 61 -7.86 -14.08 10.84
C TRP A 61 -9.23 -14.74 10.64
N ALA A 62 -10.31 -13.98 10.73
CA ALA A 62 -11.67 -14.44 10.43
C ALA A 62 -12.25 -13.67 9.25
N LEU A 63 -12.74 -14.40 8.25
CA LEU A 63 -13.48 -13.81 7.13
C LEU A 63 -14.98 -13.86 7.44
N ILE A 64 -15.63 -12.69 7.49
CA ILE A 64 -17.07 -12.59 7.71
C ILE A 64 -17.75 -12.27 6.39
N GLU A 65 -18.39 -13.27 5.79
CA GLU A 65 -19.23 -13.06 4.61
C GLU A 65 -20.64 -12.64 5.06
N VAL A 66 -21.09 -11.46 4.60
CA VAL A 66 -22.40 -10.91 4.97
C VAL A 66 -23.33 -10.95 3.77
N LYS A 67 -24.40 -11.75 3.86
CA LYS A 67 -25.46 -11.83 2.84
C LYS A 67 -26.63 -10.93 3.21
N ILE A 68 -26.88 -9.88 2.41
CA ILE A 68 -27.91 -8.88 2.68
C ILE A 68 -28.91 -8.78 1.54
N THR A 69 -30.18 -8.57 1.89
CA THR A 69 -31.22 -8.12 0.97
C THR A 69 -31.39 -6.60 1.13
N PRO A 70 -31.19 -5.79 0.09
CA PRO A 70 -31.23 -4.33 0.20
C PRO A 70 -32.63 -3.86 0.59
N GLN A 71 -32.69 -2.92 1.54
CA GLN A 71 -33.93 -2.23 1.88
C GLN A 71 -34.17 -1.06 0.92
N LYS A 72 -35.43 -0.76 0.61
CA LYS A 72 -35.80 0.38 -0.24
C LYS A 72 -35.26 1.67 0.38
N ASP A 73 -34.68 2.51 -0.48
CA ASP A 73 -34.22 3.89 -0.21
C ASP A 73 -32.93 4.08 0.62
N VAL A 74 -32.28 3.02 1.14
CA VAL A 74 -31.02 3.13 1.91
C VAL A 74 -29.84 2.27 1.41
N GLY A 75 -30.08 1.36 0.45
CA GLY A 75 -29.02 0.60 -0.23
C GLY A 75 -28.12 -0.20 0.72
N PHE A 76 -26.80 -0.18 0.48
CA PHE A 76 -25.79 -0.84 1.31
C PHE A 76 -25.10 0.10 2.32
N ASP A 77 -25.32 1.41 2.18
CA ASP A 77 -24.57 2.45 2.91
C ASP A 77 -24.85 2.41 4.41
N ALA A 78 -26.10 2.15 4.81
CA ALA A 78 -26.49 2.04 6.21
C ALA A 78 -25.75 0.91 6.96
N ILE A 79 -25.41 -0.17 6.26
CA ILE A 79 -24.70 -1.31 6.84
C ILE A 79 -23.20 -1.07 6.83
N ALA A 80 -22.66 -0.47 5.77
CA ALA A 80 -21.26 -0.05 5.73
C ALA A 80 -20.94 0.88 6.91
N GLU A 81 -21.79 1.86 7.18
CA GLU A 81 -21.62 2.81 8.29
C GLU A 81 -21.67 2.15 9.68
N HIS A 82 -22.37 1.03 9.81
CA HIS A 82 -22.40 0.25 11.06
C HIS A 82 -21.11 -0.56 11.22
N ILE A 83 -20.63 -1.20 10.14
CA ILE A 83 -19.41 -2.02 10.15
C ILE A 83 -18.17 -1.15 10.43
N TYR A 84 -18.07 0.03 9.82
CA TYR A 84 -16.94 0.97 10.04
C TYR A 84 -16.75 1.41 11.50
N ARG A 85 -17.75 1.23 12.37
CA ARG A 85 -17.65 1.61 13.79
C ARG A 85 -16.85 0.60 14.61
N PHE A 86 -16.58 -0.58 14.06
CA PHE A 86 -15.76 -1.59 14.72
C PHE A 86 -14.30 -1.43 14.28
N PRO A 87 -13.35 -1.22 15.22
CA PRO A 87 -11.94 -1.00 14.88
C PRO A 87 -11.23 -2.25 14.33
N GLN A 88 -11.94 -3.38 14.27
CA GLN A 88 -11.44 -4.69 13.85
C GLN A 88 -11.65 -4.97 12.35
N THR A 89 -12.34 -4.08 11.62
CA THR A 89 -12.56 -4.13 10.17
C THR A 89 -11.74 -3.07 9.46
#